data_AF-A0A2G9ZCA8-F1
#
_entry.id   AF-A0A2G9ZCA8-F1
#
_cell.length_a   1.000
_cell.length_b   1.000
_cell.length_c   1.000
_cell.angle_alpha   90.00
_cell.angle_beta   90.00
_cell.angle_gamma   90.00
#
_symmetry.space_group_name_H-M   'P 1'
#
loop_
_entity.id
_entity.type
_entity.pdbx_description
1 polymer ?
#
loop_
_entity_poly.entity_id
_entity_poly.type
_entity_poly.pdbx_seq_one_letter_code
_entity_poly.pdbx_strand_id
1 'polypeptide(L)'
;MRIPTKKFTDLLEKAGITDARLEDGIKIIYQFFGENWIEDEITKWNKAKLATKSISAIIDGHPIILGITGGATNDTLTIVELSVYLSHFREQSSLKTIVSAMKSKEHFWDMFYQLAMAYRFSIFSKHTEIEPGENMADFYSTFGDVTMIGECSVVHPKTSYSKVRDSFHELATICQERAKKDRLSFLMIPKKIDYLDDIAGIKTLLRKINKTYEDEMIKIEVFENELIKDALNSDSINDLPGDIGFKFATTTASNKEDIETYDLENDKPYGFFAIDLGDIEKEHLVDMADKIDKKIQGKLLQLSKHPKDQPIYLFVELDYDVDNLNKERIAKRTLNNFFKTKKWLSGVWITQRRYTTAGRYQYAGILLSNPYNDEQFIKKYFDHINEFEGKNNFFIPFFLKKVGRNDPCPCKSGGKFKKCCGR
;
A
#
# COMPACT_ATOMS: atom_id res chain seq x y z
N MET A 1 -1.82 -25.99 18.71
CA MET A 1 -2.61 -25.64 17.52
C MET A 1 -2.01 -26.35 16.30
N ARG A 2 -2.78 -27.14 15.53
CA ARG A 2 -2.27 -27.75 14.28
C ARG A 2 -2.36 -26.69 13.18
N ILE A 3 -1.23 -26.10 12.81
CA ILE A 3 -1.15 -25.21 11.64
C ILE A 3 -1.49 -26.06 10.41
N PRO A 4 -2.42 -25.63 9.53
CA PRO A 4 -2.68 -26.36 8.30
C PRO A 4 -1.39 -26.36 7.48
N THR A 5 -0.83 -27.52 7.14
CA THR A 5 0.54 -27.63 6.59
C THR A 5 0.62 -27.96 5.10
N LYS A 6 -0.51 -28.16 4.40
CA LYS A 6 -0.47 -28.93 3.13
C LYS A 6 -0.62 -28.17 1.80
N LYS A 7 -0.70 -26.83 1.78
CA LYS A 7 -0.82 -26.03 0.53
C LYS A 7 -0.12 -24.66 0.60
N PHE A 8 1.07 -24.59 1.21
CA PHE A 8 1.71 -23.31 1.56
C PHE A 8 2.95 -22.96 0.72
N THR A 9 3.28 -23.78 -0.27
CA THR A 9 4.62 -23.84 -0.85
C THR A 9 4.93 -22.63 -1.73
N ASP A 10 4.15 -22.32 -2.76
CA ASP A 10 4.73 -21.52 -3.86
C ASP A 10 5.03 -20.05 -3.52
N LEU A 11 4.17 -19.34 -2.78
CA LEU A 11 4.44 -17.93 -2.44
C LEU A 11 5.52 -17.82 -1.36
N LEU A 12 5.44 -18.63 -0.30
CA LEU A 12 6.40 -18.61 0.80
C LEU A 12 7.76 -19.14 0.36
N GLU A 13 7.81 -20.19 -0.48
CA GLU A 13 9.04 -20.67 -1.10
C GLU A 13 9.65 -19.64 -2.04
N LYS A 14 8.85 -18.95 -2.87
CA LYS A 14 9.34 -17.82 -3.68
C LYS A 14 9.84 -16.65 -2.84
N ALA A 15 9.37 -16.54 -1.60
CA ALA A 15 9.86 -15.61 -0.59
C ALA A 15 11.09 -16.14 0.17
N GLY A 16 11.45 -17.42 0.05
CA GLY A 16 12.43 -18.03 0.94
C GLY A 16 12.00 -18.04 2.42
N ILE A 17 10.70 -18.09 2.70
CA ILE A 17 10.15 -18.31 4.04
C ILE A 17 9.88 -19.80 4.19
N THR A 18 10.67 -20.45 5.04
CA THR A 18 10.45 -21.84 5.42
C THR A 18 9.32 -21.97 6.43
N ASP A 19 8.69 -23.14 6.51
CA ASP A 19 7.68 -23.44 7.53
C ASP A 19 8.21 -23.17 8.94
N ALA A 20 9.46 -23.56 9.23
CA ALA A 20 10.10 -23.30 10.52
C ALA A 20 10.19 -21.80 10.83
N ARG A 21 10.57 -20.97 9.85
CA ARG A 21 10.65 -19.52 10.01
C ARG A 21 9.27 -18.91 10.27
N LEU A 22 8.24 -19.40 9.58
CA LEU A 22 6.85 -18.98 9.82
C LEU A 22 6.37 -19.39 11.21
N GLU A 23 6.61 -20.64 11.62
CA GLU A 23 6.25 -21.15 12.95
C GLU A 23 6.90 -20.34 14.06
N ASP A 24 8.19 -20.03 13.94
CA ASP A 24 8.91 -19.20 14.90
C ASP A 24 8.38 -17.77 14.92
N GLY A 25 8.06 -17.22 13.74
CA GLY A 25 7.40 -15.92 13.65
C GLY A 25 6.06 -15.89 14.38
N ILE A 26 5.21 -16.90 14.19
CA ILE A 26 3.93 -17.04 14.90
C ILE A 26 4.16 -17.15 16.40
N LYS A 27 5.13 -17.96 16.88
CA LYS A 27 5.44 -18.06 18.32
C LYS A 27 5.80 -16.69 18.92
N ILE A 28 6.61 -15.90 18.22
CA ILE A 28 6.97 -14.54 18.65
C ILE A 28 5.71 -13.66 18.73
N ILE A 29 4.82 -13.71 17.74
CA ILE A 29 3.55 -12.96 17.79
C ILE A 29 2.72 -13.36 19.03
N TYR A 30 2.57 -14.66 19.30
CA TYR A 30 1.86 -15.15 20.49
C TYR A 30 2.50 -14.65 21.79
N GLN A 31 3.83 -14.62 21.86
CA GLN A 31 4.56 -14.12 23.03
C GLN A 31 4.26 -12.64 23.30
N PHE A 32 4.24 -11.79 22.26
CA PHE A 32 4.06 -10.34 22.43
C PHE A 32 2.59 -9.93 22.60
N PHE A 33 1.68 -10.51 21.82
CA PHE A 33 0.27 -10.12 21.84
C PHE A 33 -0.55 -10.84 22.91
N GLY A 34 -0.06 -11.99 23.38
CA GLY A 34 -0.72 -12.85 24.37
C GLY A 34 -1.69 -13.82 23.71
N GLU A 35 -1.58 -15.10 24.07
CA GLU A 35 -2.39 -16.19 23.53
C GLU A 35 -3.90 -15.91 23.63
N ASN A 36 -4.38 -15.49 24.81
CA ASN A 36 -5.80 -15.19 25.03
C ASN A 36 -6.34 -14.15 24.03
N TRP A 37 -5.58 -13.08 23.75
CA TRP A 37 -6.03 -12.06 22.81
C TRP A 37 -6.11 -12.61 21.38
N ILE A 38 -5.11 -13.40 20.96
CA ILE A 38 -5.10 -13.99 19.62
C ILE A 38 -6.27 -14.95 19.44
N GLU A 39 -6.49 -15.86 20.39
CA GLU A 39 -7.59 -16.82 20.33
C GLU A 39 -8.97 -16.15 20.35
N ASP A 40 -9.13 -15.08 21.14
CA ASP A 40 -10.34 -14.26 21.17
C ASP A 40 -10.60 -13.60 19.81
N GLU A 41 -9.58 -13.01 19.18
CA GLU A 41 -9.72 -12.36 17.87
C GLU A 41 -9.94 -13.38 16.73
N ILE A 42 -9.28 -14.55 16.78
CA ILE A 42 -9.57 -15.68 15.87
C ILE A 42 -11.04 -16.09 16.00
N THR A 43 -11.55 -16.21 17.22
CA THR A 43 -12.94 -16.60 17.50
C THR A 43 -13.92 -15.56 16.96
N LYS A 44 -13.67 -14.26 17.21
CA LYS A 44 -14.48 -13.15 16.67
C LYS A 44 -14.49 -13.18 15.14
N TRP A 45 -13.33 -13.33 14.51
CA TRP A 45 -13.21 -13.39 13.06
C TRP A 45 -13.95 -14.60 12.46
N ASN A 46 -13.79 -15.79 13.03
CA ASN A 46 -14.51 -16.99 12.60
C ASN A 46 -16.03 -16.83 12.74
N LYS A 47 -16.50 -16.23 13.84
CA LYS A 47 -17.93 -15.94 14.03
C LYS A 47 -18.45 -14.95 12.99
N ALA A 48 -17.70 -13.88 12.71
CA ALA A 48 -18.05 -12.90 11.68
C ALA A 48 -18.10 -13.52 10.27
N LYS A 49 -17.13 -14.37 9.96
CA LYS A 49 -17.05 -15.14 8.71
C LYS A 49 -18.25 -16.07 8.52
N LEU A 50 -18.65 -16.78 9.58
CA LEU A 50 -19.82 -17.67 9.55
C LEU A 50 -21.16 -16.90 9.47
N ALA A 51 -21.28 -15.79 10.20
CA ALA A 51 -22.53 -15.05 10.32
C ALA A 51 -22.92 -14.31 9.05
N THR A 52 -21.95 -13.66 8.40
CA THR A 52 -22.25 -12.77 7.28
C THR A 52 -22.34 -13.52 5.95
N LYS A 53 -21.68 -14.68 5.81
CA LYS A 53 -21.31 -15.28 4.51
C LYS A 53 -20.72 -14.26 3.52
N SER A 54 -20.32 -13.09 4.02
CA SER A 54 -19.88 -11.95 3.24
C SER A 54 -18.36 -11.91 3.32
N ILE A 55 -17.78 -11.81 2.14
CA ILE A 55 -16.37 -11.58 1.92
C ILE A 55 -15.86 -10.35 2.69
N SER A 56 -16.69 -9.30 2.83
CA SER A 56 -16.30 -8.10 3.57
C SER A 56 -15.89 -8.39 5.01
N ALA A 57 -16.57 -9.30 5.70
CA ALA A 57 -16.22 -9.69 7.06
C ALA A 57 -14.92 -10.50 7.13
N ILE A 58 -14.54 -11.18 6.04
CA ILE A 58 -13.27 -11.90 5.93
C ILE A 58 -12.13 -10.89 5.82
N ILE A 59 -12.27 -9.88 4.94
CA ILE A 59 -11.29 -8.82 4.71
C ILE A 59 -11.19 -7.89 5.93
N ASP A 60 -12.28 -7.78 6.70
CA ASP A 60 -12.29 -6.90 7.86
C ASP A 60 -11.53 -7.45 9.08
N GLY A 61 -10.95 -8.63 8.99
CA GLY A 61 -10.09 -9.19 10.03
C GLY A 61 -8.91 -8.29 10.40
N HIS A 62 -8.43 -8.46 11.63
CA HIS A 62 -7.20 -7.81 12.06
C HIS A 62 -6.01 -8.39 11.27
N PRO A 63 -5.06 -7.58 10.75
CA PRO A 63 -3.98 -8.08 9.89
C PRO A 63 -3.16 -9.23 10.49
N ILE A 64 -2.94 -9.22 11.82
CA ILE A 64 -2.29 -10.34 12.52
C ILE A 64 -3.08 -11.64 12.37
N ILE A 65 -4.40 -11.58 12.55
CA ILE A 65 -5.27 -12.75 12.48
C ILE A 65 -5.32 -13.26 11.05
N LEU A 66 -5.47 -12.36 10.08
CA LEU A 66 -5.39 -12.69 8.66
C LEU A 66 -4.07 -13.38 8.31
N GLY A 67 -2.94 -12.90 8.84
CA GLY A 67 -1.65 -13.51 8.55
C GLY A 67 -1.43 -14.87 9.21
N ILE A 68 -2.05 -15.12 10.36
CA ILE A 68 -2.00 -16.42 11.06
C ILE A 68 -2.97 -17.43 10.43
N THR A 69 -4.17 -17.01 10.06
CA THR A 69 -5.27 -17.92 9.65
C THR A 69 -5.53 -17.95 8.13
N GLY A 70 -5.10 -16.92 7.40
CA GLY A 70 -5.51 -16.64 6.02
C GLY A 70 -4.85 -17.50 4.94
N GLY A 71 -3.93 -18.39 5.28
CA GLY A 71 -3.13 -19.10 4.27
C GLY A 71 -1.91 -18.29 3.82
N ALA A 72 -1.13 -18.77 2.84
CA ALA A 72 0.04 -18.06 2.30
C ALA A 72 -0.34 -16.78 1.53
N THR A 73 -0.68 -15.71 2.24
CA THR A 73 -1.03 -14.40 1.67
C THR A 73 0.03 -13.34 2.02
N ASN A 74 -0.15 -12.12 1.52
CA ASN A 74 0.67 -10.99 1.94
C ASN A 74 0.60 -10.74 3.47
N ASP A 75 -0.51 -11.12 4.12
CA ASP A 75 -0.64 -10.98 5.57
C ASP A 75 0.29 -11.94 6.32
N THR A 76 0.57 -13.13 5.79
CA THR A 76 1.57 -14.05 6.38
C THR A 76 2.96 -13.46 6.36
N LEU A 77 3.31 -12.74 5.30
CA LEU A 77 4.59 -12.01 5.23
C LEU A 77 4.65 -10.91 6.30
N THR A 78 3.53 -10.21 6.52
CA THR A 78 3.40 -9.23 7.60
C THR A 78 3.70 -9.87 8.96
N ILE A 79 3.25 -11.10 9.23
CA ILE A 79 3.58 -11.83 10.46
C ILE A 79 5.07 -12.10 10.58
N VAL A 80 5.69 -12.63 9.52
CA VAL A 80 7.11 -12.95 9.53
C VAL A 80 7.95 -11.70 9.72
N GLU A 81 7.66 -10.61 9.00
CA GLU A 81 8.34 -9.33 9.18
C GLU A 81 8.12 -8.74 10.57
N LEU A 82 6.87 -8.69 11.04
CA LEU A 82 6.56 -8.17 12.36
C LEU A 82 7.34 -8.94 13.44
N SER A 83 7.43 -10.26 13.32
CA SER A 83 8.19 -11.08 14.28
C SER A 83 9.67 -10.71 14.34
N VAL A 84 10.28 -10.34 13.21
CA VAL A 84 11.66 -9.84 13.15
C VAL A 84 11.78 -8.52 13.88
N TYR A 85 10.85 -7.59 13.65
CA TYR A 85 10.86 -6.27 14.29
C TYR A 85 10.66 -6.36 15.81
N LEU A 86 9.67 -7.14 16.26
CA LEU A 86 9.42 -7.35 17.69
C LEU A 86 10.61 -8.02 18.38
N SER A 87 11.24 -9.00 17.74
CA SER A 87 12.42 -9.65 18.27
C SER A 87 13.61 -8.71 18.36
N HIS A 88 13.78 -7.83 17.37
CA HIS A 88 14.87 -6.86 17.35
C HIS A 88 14.75 -5.82 18.48
N PHE A 89 13.53 -5.34 18.75
CA PHE A 89 13.28 -4.31 19.76
C PHE A 89 12.83 -4.86 21.12
N ARG A 90 12.95 -6.17 21.35
CA ARG A 90 12.37 -6.89 22.51
C ARG A 90 12.74 -6.32 23.88
N GLU A 91 13.92 -5.72 24.01
CA GLU A 91 14.42 -5.17 25.27
C GLU A 91 14.02 -3.70 25.50
N GLN A 92 13.41 -3.03 24.50
CA GLN A 92 12.96 -1.64 24.65
C GLN A 92 11.63 -1.58 25.38
N SER A 93 11.58 -0.78 26.46
CA SER A 93 10.38 -0.68 27.31
C SER A 93 9.15 -0.14 26.58
N SER A 94 9.38 0.73 25.59
CA SER A 94 8.36 1.32 24.72
C SER A 94 7.65 0.30 23.84
N LEU A 95 8.28 -0.84 23.53
CA LEU A 95 7.69 -1.86 22.66
C LEU A 95 6.34 -2.37 23.19
N LYS A 96 6.15 -2.40 24.51
CA LYS A 96 4.86 -2.78 25.13
C LYS A 96 3.73 -1.84 24.72
N THR A 97 4.00 -0.54 24.65
CA THR A 97 3.02 0.47 24.23
C THR A 97 2.67 0.29 22.76
N ILE A 98 3.66 0.10 21.90
CA ILE A 98 3.46 -0.16 20.46
C ILE A 98 2.63 -1.43 20.26
N VAL A 99 2.99 -2.54 20.92
CA VAL A 99 2.26 -3.81 20.82
C VAL A 99 0.82 -3.66 21.30
N SER A 100 0.58 -2.90 22.36
CA SER A 100 -0.77 -2.59 22.83
C SER A 100 -1.58 -1.81 21.78
N ALA A 101 -0.99 -0.76 21.18
CA ALA A 101 -1.62 0.01 20.12
C ALA A 101 -1.90 -0.84 18.86
N MET A 102 -0.99 -1.76 18.51
CA MET A 102 -1.13 -2.68 17.39
C MET A 102 -2.28 -3.68 17.52
N LYS A 103 -2.89 -3.83 18.71
CA LYS A 103 -4.14 -4.62 18.86
C LYS A 103 -5.35 -3.93 18.22
N SER A 104 -5.26 -2.63 17.98
CA SER A 104 -6.25 -1.88 17.21
C SER A 104 -5.95 -2.00 15.72
N LYS A 105 -6.93 -2.46 14.94
CA LYS A 105 -6.85 -2.51 13.48
C LYS A 105 -6.54 -1.13 12.86
N GLU A 106 -7.06 -0.06 13.46
CA GLU A 106 -6.86 1.30 12.97
C GLU A 106 -5.42 1.77 13.11
N HIS A 107 -4.74 1.35 14.18
CA HIS A 107 -3.36 1.76 14.47
C HIS A 107 -2.31 0.76 13.99
N PHE A 108 -2.72 -0.47 13.64
CA PHE A 108 -1.80 -1.53 13.27
C PHE A 108 -0.79 -1.11 12.20
N TRP A 109 -1.24 -0.50 11.09
CA TRP A 109 -0.33 -0.15 10.00
C TRP A 109 0.61 1.00 10.34
N ASP A 110 0.17 1.99 11.11
CA ASP A 110 1.04 3.09 11.56
C ASP A 110 2.19 2.55 12.43
N MET A 111 1.84 1.69 13.41
CA MET A 111 2.81 1.06 14.30
C MET A 111 3.71 0.05 13.58
N PHE A 112 3.15 -0.73 12.64
CA PHE A 112 3.92 -1.64 11.80
C PHE A 112 4.96 -0.87 10.99
N TYR A 113 4.57 0.23 10.34
CA TYR A 113 5.45 1.06 9.53
C TYR A 113 6.55 1.73 10.37
N GLN A 114 6.20 2.24 11.56
CA GLN A 114 7.16 2.75 12.53
C GLN A 114 8.23 1.71 12.90
N LEU A 115 7.82 0.49 13.27
CA LEU A 115 8.76 -0.59 13.57
C LEU A 115 9.61 -0.95 12.35
N ALA A 116 9.02 -0.97 11.15
CA ALA A 116 9.72 -1.24 9.91
C ALA A 116 10.82 -0.20 9.62
N MET A 117 10.52 1.08 9.80
CA MET A 117 11.49 2.16 9.60
C MET A 117 12.56 2.12 10.69
N ALA A 118 12.17 2.05 11.97
CA ALA A 118 13.14 1.94 13.06
C ALA A 118 14.10 0.76 12.86
N TYR A 119 13.60 -0.41 12.47
CA TYR A 119 14.44 -1.60 12.20
C TYR A 119 15.44 -1.35 11.06
N ARG A 120 15.03 -0.71 9.97
CA ARG A 120 15.94 -0.39 8.86
C ARG A 120 17.05 0.55 9.29
N PHE A 121 16.71 1.51 10.14
CA PHE A 121 17.70 2.43 10.67
C PHE A 121 18.60 1.77 11.72
N SER A 122 18.09 0.80 12.48
CA SER A 122 18.89 0.10 13.48
C SER A 122 20.04 -0.71 12.88
N ILE A 123 19.89 -1.21 11.65
CA ILE A 123 20.91 -2.00 10.92
C ILE A 123 22.23 -1.23 10.74
N PHE A 124 22.15 0.09 10.53
CA PHE A 124 23.32 0.91 10.24
C PHE A 124 23.68 1.87 11.38
N SER A 125 22.78 2.05 12.35
CA SER A 125 22.99 2.93 13.50
C SER A 125 23.82 2.28 14.59
N LYS A 126 24.50 3.10 15.41
CA LYS A 126 25.07 2.65 16.70
C LYS A 126 23.96 2.38 17.72
N HIS A 127 22.87 3.14 17.64
CA HIS A 127 21.76 3.09 18.57
C HIS A 127 20.48 3.52 17.87
N THR A 128 19.39 2.80 18.10
CA THR A 128 18.05 3.18 17.66
C THR A 128 17.07 2.92 18.79
N GLU A 129 16.21 3.88 19.08
CA GLU A 129 15.22 3.83 20.15
C GLU A 129 13.83 4.14 19.58
N ILE A 130 12.84 3.28 19.82
CA ILE A 130 11.43 3.48 19.44
C ILE A 130 10.66 4.18 20.55
N GLU A 131 9.78 5.13 20.23
CA GLU A 131 8.99 5.93 21.19
C GLU A 131 9.81 6.40 22.41
N PRO A 132 10.85 7.24 22.22
CA PRO A 132 11.79 7.65 23.27
C PRO A 132 11.16 8.54 24.37
N GLY A 133 9.83 8.68 24.43
CA GLY A 133 9.10 9.32 25.52
C GLY A 133 7.68 9.78 25.15
N GLU A 134 6.96 10.34 26.12
CA GLU A 134 5.58 10.85 25.90
C GLU A 134 5.58 12.08 24.98
N ASN A 135 4.77 12.05 23.92
CA ASN A 135 4.72 13.08 22.87
C ASN A 135 6.04 13.30 22.14
N MET A 136 6.91 12.28 22.10
CA MET A 136 8.14 12.29 21.33
C MET A 136 7.89 11.71 19.93
N ALA A 137 8.95 11.64 19.12
CA ALA A 137 8.90 11.12 17.77
C ALA A 137 8.80 9.61 17.78
N ASP A 138 8.33 9.04 16.68
CA ASP A 138 8.15 7.58 16.58
C ASP A 138 9.46 6.79 16.81
N PHE A 139 10.63 7.32 16.42
CA PHE A 139 11.93 6.74 16.77
C PHE A 139 13.11 7.75 16.69
N TYR A 140 14.19 7.46 17.42
CA TYR A 140 15.51 8.08 17.27
C TYR A 140 16.51 7.09 16.72
N SER A 141 17.46 7.57 15.92
CA SER A 141 18.56 6.74 15.41
C SER A 141 19.87 7.51 15.32
N THR A 142 20.95 6.96 15.86
CA THR A 142 22.27 7.59 15.92
C THR A 142 23.23 6.95 14.92
N PHE A 143 23.68 7.72 13.92
CA PHE A 143 24.67 7.31 12.95
C PHE A 143 25.94 8.15 13.08
N GLY A 144 27.07 7.50 13.36
CA GLY A 144 28.28 8.24 13.75
C GLY A 144 28.03 8.97 15.06
N ASP A 145 28.06 10.30 15.01
CA ASP A 145 27.82 11.19 16.16
C ASP A 145 26.58 12.07 15.97
N VAL A 146 25.75 11.74 14.97
CA VAL A 146 24.53 12.47 14.64
C VAL A 146 23.32 11.61 15.00
N THR A 147 22.45 12.13 15.86
CA THR A 147 21.15 11.53 16.15
C THR A 147 20.08 12.18 15.31
N MET A 148 19.35 11.38 14.54
CA MET A 148 18.18 11.81 13.80
C MET A 148 16.89 11.43 14.51
N ILE A 149 15.86 12.20 14.23
CA ILE A 149 14.50 12.06 14.71
C ILE A 149 13.65 11.57 13.54
N GLY A 150 12.97 10.44 13.70
CA GLY A 150 12.08 9.87 12.71
C GLY A 150 10.64 9.87 13.17
N GLU A 151 9.77 10.43 12.34
CA GLU A 151 8.33 10.40 12.51
C GLU A 151 7.69 9.65 11.35
N CYS A 152 6.81 8.69 11.63
CA CYS A 152 6.15 7.83 10.66
C CYS A 152 4.67 8.20 10.53
N SER A 153 4.14 7.98 9.34
CA SER A 153 2.75 8.23 9.03
C SER A 153 2.32 7.36 7.87
N VAL A 154 1.18 6.70 8.00
CA VAL A 154 0.58 5.98 6.88
C VAL A 154 -0.54 6.84 6.29
N VAL A 155 -0.50 7.04 4.98
CA VAL A 155 -1.64 7.55 4.22
C VAL A 155 -2.59 6.37 4.02
N HIS A 156 -3.39 6.09 5.05
CA HIS A 156 -4.35 5.00 5.04
C HIS A 156 -5.28 5.11 3.82
N PRO A 157 -5.52 3.99 3.14
CA PRO A 157 -6.30 3.97 1.93
C PRO A 157 -7.79 3.84 2.25
N LYS A 158 -8.35 4.65 3.16
CA LYS A 158 -9.81 4.84 3.14
C LYS A 158 -10.30 5.50 1.83
N THR A 159 -9.45 5.59 0.80
CA THR A 159 -9.88 5.74 -0.57
C THR A 159 -10.62 4.49 -1.01
N SER A 160 -11.81 4.67 -1.55
CA SER A 160 -12.56 3.63 -2.26
C SER A 160 -11.68 2.79 -3.23
N TYR A 161 -10.57 3.34 -3.75
CA TYR A 161 -9.59 2.64 -4.60
C TYR A 161 -8.96 1.37 -4.05
N SER A 162 -8.42 1.33 -2.83
CA SER A 162 -7.78 0.09 -2.34
C SER A 162 -8.83 -0.97 -2.13
N LYS A 163 -9.97 -0.60 -1.55
CA LYS A 163 -11.14 -1.48 -1.43
C LYS A 163 -11.55 -2.03 -2.79
N VAL A 164 -11.54 -1.19 -3.82
CA VAL A 164 -11.89 -1.57 -5.19
C VAL A 164 -10.81 -2.45 -5.80
N ARG A 165 -9.54 -2.07 -5.74
CA ARG A 165 -8.38 -2.86 -6.20
C ARG A 165 -8.38 -4.25 -5.56
N ASP A 166 -8.54 -4.30 -4.24
CA ASP A 166 -8.56 -5.52 -3.46
C ASP A 166 -9.80 -6.36 -3.84
N SER A 167 -10.96 -5.72 -4.01
CA SER A 167 -12.16 -6.38 -4.55
C SER A 167 -11.98 -6.89 -5.98
N PHE A 168 -11.25 -6.18 -6.84
CA PHE A 168 -10.94 -6.60 -8.21
C PHE A 168 -9.99 -7.80 -8.22
N HIS A 169 -8.93 -7.76 -7.40
CA HIS A 169 -8.02 -8.89 -7.25
C HIS A 169 -8.75 -10.11 -6.70
N GLU A 170 -9.65 -9.91 -5.75
CA GLU A 170 -10.44 -10.98 -5.16
C GLU A 170 -11.47 -11.55 -6.14
N LEU A 171 -12.20 -10.69 -6.86
CA LEU A 171 -13.09 -11.12 -7.94
C LEU A 171 -12.33 -11.94 -8.99
N ALA A 172 -11.15 -11.47 -9.40
CA ALA A 172 -10.30 -12.21 -10.34
C ALA A 172 -9.91 -13.60 -9.78
N THR A 173 -9.59 -13.69 -8.48
CA THR A 173 -9.25 -14.95 -7.81
C THR A 173 -10.45 -15.90 -7.75
N ILE A 174 -11.64 -15.41 -7.38
CA ILE A 174 -12.88 -16.20 -7.35
C ILE A 174 -13.21 -16.70 -8.75
N CYS A 175 -13.13 -15.83 -9.75
CA CYS A 175 -13.31 -16.20 -11.16
C CYS A 175 -12.34 -17.29 -11.56
N GLN A 176 -11.06 -17.19 -11.16
CA GLN A 176 -10.06 -18.23 -11.44
C GLN A 176 -10.41 -19.57 -10.79
N GLU A 177 -10.81 -19.59 -9.51
CA GLU A 177 -11.18 -20.84 -8.83
C GLU A 177 -12.40 -21.50 -9.47
N ARG A 178 -13.41 -20.70 -9.84
CA ARG A 178 -14.61 -21.18 -10.53
C ARG A 178 -14.31 -21.64 -11.96
N ALA A 179 -13.43 -20.92 -12.68
CA ALA A 179 -12.92 -21.33 -13.99
C ALA A 179 -12.27 -22.71 -13.94
N LYS A 180 -11.39 -22.91 -12.96
CA LYS A 180 -10.67 -24.18 -12.76
C LYS A 180 -11.63 -25.31 -12.43
N LYS A 181 -12.65 -25.05 -11.61
CA LYS A 181 -13.64 -26.05 -11.22
C LYS A 181 -14.60 -26.43 -12.37
N ASP A 182 -15.09 -25.44 -13.10
CA ASP A 182 -16.23 -25.59 -14.01
C ASP A 182 -15.83 -25.49 -15.50
N ARG A 183 -14.53 -25.34 -15.81
CA ARG A 183 -13.97 -25.18 -17.17
C ARG A 183 -14.57 -24.01 -17.98
N LEU A 184 -14.93 -22.95 -17.28
CA LEU A 184 -15.57 -21.76 -17.85
C LEU A 184 -14.55 -20.79 -18.44
N SER A 185 -14.96 -20.06 -19.49
CA SER A 185 -14.22 -18.90 -20.04
C SER A 185 -14.87 -17.62 -19.49
N PHE A 186 -14.07 -16.64 -19.05
CA PHE A 186 -14.58 -15.45 -18.34
C PHE A 186 -14.38 -14.18 -19.15
N LEU A 187 -15.37 -13.30 -19.07
CA LEU A 187 -15.33 -11.97 -19.68
C LEU A 187 -15.53 -10.89 -18.61
N MET A 188 -14.55 -9.99 -18.47
CA MET A 188 -14.63 -8.82 -17.60
C MET A 188 -14.89 -7.58 -18.44
N ILE A 189 -16.06 -6.95 -18.27
CA ILE A 189 -16.42 -5.73 -19.00
C ILE A 189 -16.39 -4.55 -18.02
N PRO A 190 -15.33 -3.72 -18.01
CA PRO A 190 -15.39 -2.46 -17.28
C PRO A 190 -16.44 -1.57 -17.94
N LYS A 191 -17.42 -1.08 -17.17
CA LYS A 191 -18.39 -0.09 -17.66
C LYS A 191 -17.61 1.19 -18.03
N LYS A 192 -17.92 1.75 -19.20
CA LYS A 192 -17.28 2.93 -19.80
C LYS A 192 -17.07 4.04 -18.78
N ILE A 193 -15.82 4.50 -18.65
CA ILE A 193 -15.40 5.60 -17.79
C ILE A 193 -15.12 6.79 -18.71
N ASP A 194 -16.00 7.77 -18.73
CA ASP A 194 -15.93 8.86 -19.72
C ASP A 194 -14.79 9.88 -19.47
N TYR A 195 -14.03 9.79 -18.36
CA TYR A 195 -13.10 10.86 -17.94
C TYR A 195 -11.72 10.44 -17.38
N LEU A 196 -11.28 9.19 -17.56
CA LEU A 196 -9.91 8.82 -17.16
C LEU A 196 -8.89 9.14 -18.26
N ASP A 197 -8.25 10.30 -18.18
CA ASP A 197 -7.01 10.58 -18.92
C ASP A 197 -5.83 9.68 -18.48
N ASP A 198 -5.98 8.89 -17.41
CA ASP A 198 -5.01 7.87 -16.96
C ASP A 198 -5.47 6.43 -17.26
N ILE A 199 -5.95 6.25 -18.49
CA ILE A 199 -6.15 4.96 -19.16
C ILE A 199 -4.92 4.03 -19.05
N ALA A 200 -3.71 4.56 -18.83
CA ALA A 200 -2.48 3.78 -18.79
C ALA A 200 -2.40 2.83 -17.57
N GLY A 201 -2.85 3.27 -16.40
CA GLY A 201 -2.86 2.43 -15.19
C GLY A 201 -3.81 1.23 -15.31
N ILE A 202 -5.03 1.47 -15.78
CA ILE A 202 -6.05 0.43 -16.00
C ILE A 202 -5.62 -0.50 -17.14
N LYS A 203 -5.12 0.02 -18.27
CA LYS A 203 -4.58 -0.82 -19.35
C LYS A 203 -3.39 -1.66 -18.89
N THR A 204 -2.55 -1.16 -17.98
CA THR A 204 -1.43 -1.92 -17.42
C THR A 204 -1.92 -3.04 -16.49
N LEU A 205 -2.92 -2.77 -15.65
CA LEU A 205 -3.56 -3.79 -14.81
C LEU A 205 -4.22 -4.87 -15.68
N LEU A 206 -4.99 -4.47 -16.69
CA LEU A 206 -5.66 -5.37 -17.63
C LEU A 206 -4.66 -6.17 -18.47
N ARG A 207 -3.53 -5.59 -18.90
CA ARG A 207 -2.45 -6.34 -19.58
C ARG A 207 -1.77 -7.35 -18.65
N LYS A 208 -1.53 -7.00 -17.39
CA LYS A 208 -0.94 -7.93 -16.40
C LYS A 208 -1.88 -9.08 -16.11
N ILE A 209 -3.18 -8.77 -15.99
CA ILE A 209 -4.26 -9.76 -15.93
C ILE A 209 -4.16 -10.63 -17.18
N ASN A 210 -4.38 -10.11 -18.40
CA ASN A 210 -4.37 -10.89 -19.64
C ASN A 210 -3.13 -11.78 -19.80
N LYS A 211 -1.92 -11.25 -19.56
CA LYS A 211 -0.68 -12.03 -19.67
C LYS A 211 -0.62 -13.21 -18.68
N THR A 212 -1.17 -13.04 -17.47
CA THR A 212 -1.23 -14.11 -16.46
C THR A 212 -2.24 -15.20 -16.86
N TYR A 213 -3.24 -14.86 -17.68
CA TYR A 213 -4.35 -15.74 -18.03
C TYR A 213 -4.22 -16.38 -19.44
N GLU A 214 -3.42 -15.79 -20.36
CA GLU A 214 -3.04 -16.39 -21.65
C GLU A 214 -2.33 -17.73 -21.48
N ASP A 215 -1.48 -17.87 -20.45
CA ASP A 215 -0.77 -19.11 -20.12
C ASP A 215 -1.71 -20.24 -19.60
N GLU A 216 -2.93 -19.91 -19.13
CA GLU A 216 -3.93 -20.87 -18.64
C GLU A 216 -5.10 -21.12 -19.64
N MET A 217 -4.99 -20.68 -20.91
CA MET A 217 -6.07 -20.70 -21.93
C MET A 217 -7.33 -19.90 -21.54
N ILE A 218 -7.21 -18.90 -20.66
CA ILE A 218 -8.31 -18.01 -20.27
C ILE A 218 -8.15 -16.69 -21.03
N LYS A 219 -8.98 -16.48 -22.06
CA LYS A 219 -8.98 -15.23 -22.83
C LYS A 219 -9.83 -14.19 -22.11
N ILE A 220 -9.20 -13.11 -21.65
CA ILE A 220 -9.90 -11.95 -21.06
C ILE A 220 -9.97 -10.87 -22.12
N GLU A 221 -11.18 -10.61 -22.62
CA GLU A 221 -11.45 -9.54 -23.57
C GLU A 221 -12.07 -8.34 -22.85
N VAL A 222 -11.63 -7.14 -23.21
CA VAL A 222 -12.10 -5.88 -22.64
C VAL A 222 -12.85 -5.16 -23.75
N PHE A 223 -14.17 -5.05 -23.60
CA PHE A 223 -15.01 -4.40 -24.60
C PHE A 223 -15.31 -2.95 -24.20
N GLU A 224 -14.87 -2.00 -25.03
CA GLU A 224 -15.37 -0.63 -25.02
C GLU A 224 -16.59 -0.59 -25.97
N ASN A 225 -17.81 -0.88 -25.49
CA ASN A 225 -18.96 -0.89 -26.40
C ASN A 225 -20.18 -0.11 -25.86
N GLU A 226 -20.72 0.78 -26.70
CA GLU A 226 -21.96 1.53 -26.46
C GLU A 226 -23.19 0.63 -26.41
N LEU A 227 -23.17 -0.53 -27.09
CA LEU A 227 -24.30 -1.47 -27.18
C LEU A 227 -24.66 -2.17 -25.84
N ILE A 228 -23.73 -2.20 -24.88
CA ILE A 228 -23.97 -2.81 -23.56
C ILE A 228 -24.84 -1.90 -22.67
N LYS A 229 -24.99 -0.61 -23.01
CA LYS A 229 -25.89 0.30 -22.29
C LYS A 229 -27.33 -0.20 -22.32
N ASP A 230 -27.78 -0.79 -23.44
CA ASP A 230 -29.17 -1.23 -23.59
C ASP A 230 -29.45 -2.53 -22.82
N ALA A 231 -28.48 -3.46 -22.81
CA ALA A 231 -28.58 -4.69 -22.01
C ALA A 231 -28.50 -4.43 -20.48
N LEU A 232 -27.80 -3.38 -20.05
CA LEU A 232 -27.73 -2.96 -18.65
C LEU A 232 -28.90 -2.06 -18.21
N ASN A 233 -29.65 -1.49 -19.16
CA ASN A 233 -30.83 -0.65 -18.92
C ASN A 233 -32.13 -1.45 -18.78
N SER A 234 -32.10 -2.80 -18.84
CA SER A 234 -33.28 -3.60 -18.61
C SER A 234 -33.73 -3.50 -17.14
N ASP A 235 -35.01 -3.21 -16.92
CA ASP A 235 -35.65 -2.99 -15.61
C ASP A 235 -35.41 -4.12 -14.59
N SER A 236 -35.02 -5.32 -15.04
CA SER A 236 -34.69 -6.48 -14.21
C SER A 236 -33.46 -6.32 -13.30
N ILE A 237 -32.60 -5.31 -13.55
CA ILE A 237 -31.38 -5.05 -12.73
C ILE A 237 -31.66 -4.01 -11.61
N ASN A 238 -32.76 -3.27 -11.71
CA ASN A 238 -33.08 -2.15 -10.81
C ASN A 238 -33.82 -2.57 -9.52
N ASP A 239 -34.33 -3.80 -9.43
CA ASP A 239 -35.09 -4.31 -8.27
C ASP A 239 -34.25 -5.03 -7.19
N LEU A 240 -32.93 -4.91 -7.22
CA LEU A 240 -32.05 -5.52 -6.21
C LEU A 240 -31.65 -4.49 -5.13
N PRO A 241 -31.82 -4.80 -3.83
CA PRO A 241 -31.72 -3.84 -2.75
C PRO A 241 -30.33 -3.19 -2.67
N GLY A 242 -30.32 -1.86 -2.57
CA GLY A 242 -29.13 -1.03 -2.54
C GLY A 242 -28.48 -0.98 -1.17
N ASP A 243 -27.40 -1.74 -1.00
CA ASP A 243 -26.33 -1.47 -0.05
C ASP A 243 -25.05 -2.05 -0.64
N ILE A 244 -24.22 -1.17 -1.24
CA ILE A 244 -22.87 -1.42 -1.80
C ILE A 244 -22.68 -2.87 -2.30
N GLY A 245 -23.50 -3.27 -3.28
CA GLY A 245 -23.60 -4.65 -3.72
C GLY A 245 -22.83 -4.89 -5.02
N PHE A 246 -21.79 -5.72 -4.98
CA PHE A 246 -21.30 -6.40 -6.18
C PHE A 246 -22.46 -7.19 -6.80
N LYS A 247 -22.95 -6.77 -7.97
CA LYS A 247 -24.04 -7.44 -8.67
C LYS A 247 -23.50 -8.66 -9.41
N PHE A 248 -23.83 -9.86 -8.94
CA PHE A 248 -23.61 -11.10 -9.69
C PHE A 248 -24.79 -11.32 -10.64
N ALA A 249 -24.55 -11.22 -11.95
CA ALA A 249 -25.47 -11.74 -12.94
C ALA A 249 -24.86 -13.02 -13.52
N THR A 250 -25.28 -14.18 -13.02
CA THR A 250 -25.14 -15.44 -13.78
C THR A 250 -26.33 -15.52 -14.71
N THR A 251 -26.23 -14.92 -15.90
CA THR A 251 -27.15 -15.27 -16.97
C THR A 251 -26.67 -16.58 -17.58
N THR A 252 -27.37 -17.67 -17.33
CA THR A 252 -27.51 -18.66 -18.41
C THR A 252 -28.28 -17.91 -19.48
N ALA A 253 -27.61 -17.43 -20.52
CA ALA A 253 -28.22 -16.63 -21.57
C ALA A 253 -29.47 -17.35 -22.10
N SER A 254 -30.65 -16.92 -21.65
CA SER A 254 -31.92 -17.46 -22.11
C SER A 254 -32.42 -16.70 -23.35
N ASN A 255 -31.81 -15.57 -23.69
CA ASN A 255 -32.02 -14.89 -24.96
C ASN A 255 -30.72 -14.88 -25.76
N LYS A 256 -30.79 -15.61 -26.87
CA LYS A 256 -29.72 -15.94 -27.80
C LYS A 256 -29.31 -14.74 -28.67
N GLU A 257 -30.22 -13.79 -28.88
CA GLU A 257 -30.10 -12.72 -29.88
C GLU A 257 -29.09 -11.62 -29.51
N ASP A 258 -28.84 -11.33 -28.22
CA ASP A 258 -27.89 -10.26 -27.82
C ASP A 258 -26.41 -10.71 -27.83
N ILE A 259 -26.15 -12.02 -27.92
CA ILE A 259 -24.80 -12.60 -27.93
C ILE A 259 -24.35 -12.95 -29.36
N GLU A 260 -25.27 -13.08 -30.32
CA GLU A 260 -25.02 -13.52 -31.69
C GLU A 260 -24.10 -12.60 -32.53
N THR A 261 -23.79 -11.39 -32.06
CA THR A 261 -22.79 -10.53 -32.71
C THR A 261 -21.34 -10.81 -32.29
N TYR A 262 -21.12 -11.66 -31.29
CA TYR A 262 -19.80 -12.16 -30.94
C TYR A 262 -19.70 -13.62 -31.37
N ASP A 263 -18.83 -13.87 -32.34
CA ASP A 263 -18.50 -15.20 -32.87
C ASP A 263 -17.77 -16.03 -31.80
N LEU A 264 -18.51 -16.43 -30.77
CA LEU A 264 -18.08 -17.30 -29.70
C LEU A 264 -18.34 -18.72 -30.19
N GLU A 265 -17.49 -19.23 -31.10
CA GLU A 265 -17.60 -20.52 -31.80
C GLU A 265 -17.67 -21.78 -30.89
N ASN A 266 -17.91 -21.67 -29.58
CA ASN A 266 -18.01 -22.82 -28.69
C ASN A 266 -19.14 -22.64 -27.68
N ASP A 267 -20.00 -23.66 -27.56
CA ASP A 267 -21.13 -23.91 -26.62
C ASP A 267 -20.76 -23.84 -25.11
N LYS A 268 -19.75 -23.06 -24.73
CA LYS A 268 -19.30 -22.92 -23.35
C LYS A 268 -20.10 -21.82 -22.65
N PRO A 269 -20.49 -22.02 -21.38
CA PRO A 269 -21.13 -20.96 -20.60
C PRO A 269 -20.11 -19.82 -20.34
N TYR A 270 -20.59 -18.58 -20.41
CA TYR A 270 -19.85 -17.38 -20.06
C TYR A 270 -20.49 -16.70 -18.85
N GLY A 271 -19.67 -16.03 -18.03
CA GLY A 271 -20.13 -15.16 -16.94
C GLY A 271 -19.64 -13.73 -17.15
N PHE A 272 -20.44 -12.75 -16.73
CA PHE A 272 -20.14 -11.32 -16.86
C PHE A 272 -20.07 -10.63 -15.50
N PHE A 273 -19.20 -9.62 -15.40
CA PHE A 273 -19.12 -8.71 -14.25
C PHE A 273 -19.11 -7.26 -14.74
N ALA A 274 -20.02 -6.45 -14.18
CA ALA A 274 -20.06 -5.00 -14.38
C ALA A 274 -19.84 -4.32 -13.04
N ILE A 275 -18.93 -3.34 -13.01
CA ILE A 275 -18.62 -2.55 -11.81
C ILE A 275 -18.89 -1.08 -12.13
N ASP A 276 -19.72 -0.43 -11.31
CA ASP A 276 -19.95 1.01 -11.39
C ASP A 276 -18.86 1.73 -10.61
N LEU A 277 -18.13 2.62 -11.30
CA LEU A 277 -17.01 3.35 -10.72
C LEU A 277 -17.33 4.83 -10.42
N GLY A 278 -18.58 5.28 -10.61
CA GLY A 278 -18.96 6.69 -10.49
C GLY A 278 -18.73 7.30 -9.10
N ASP A 279 -18.91 6.53 -8.02
CA ASP A 279 -18.67 7.02 -6.65
C ASP A 279 -17.18 7.05 -6.28
N ILE A 280 -16.36 6.24 -6.97
CA ILE A 280 -14.91 6.15 -6.78
C ILE A 280 -14.22 7.41 -7.33
N GLU A 281 -14.79 8.00 -8.38
CA GLU A 281 -14.33 9.24 -9.02
C GLU A 281 -14.30 10.42 -8.04
N LYS A 282 -15.37 10.64 -7.26
CA LYS A 282 -15.48 11.81 -6.36
C LYS A 282 -14.45 11.80 -5.21
N GLU A 283 -14.07 10.63 -4.69
CA GLU A 283 -13.01 10.50 -3.67
C GLU A 283 -11.58 10.48 -4.25
N HIS A 284 -11.45 10.09 -5.53
CA HIS A 284 -10.18 10.16 -6.28
C HIS A 284 -9.80 11.58 -6.70
N LEU A 285 -10.77 12.49 -6.83
CA LEU A 285 -10.51 13.89 -7.15
C LEU A 285 -9.71 14.62 -6.06
N VAL A 286 -9.62 14.08 -4.84
CA VAL A 286 -8.65 14.59 -3.85
C VAL A 286 -7.26 14.14 -4.25
N ASP A 287 -6.54 15.06 -4.88
CA ASP A 287 -5.15 14.97 -5.28
C ASP A 287 -4.31 14.28 -4.20
N MET A 288 -3.59 13.23 -4.56
CA MET A 288 -2.71 12.51 -3.63
C MET A 288 -1.70 13.46 -2.98
N ALA A 289 -1.28 14.52 -3.68
CA ALA A 289 -0.43 15.55 -3.09
C ALA A 289 -1.12 16.31 -1.94
N ASP A 290 -2.43 16.54 -1.99
CA ASP A 290 -3.18 17.16 -0.89
C ASP A 290 -3.28 16.21 0.32
N LYS A 291 -3.46 14.90 0.09
CA LYS A 291 -3.47 13.88 1.16
C LYS A 291 -2.11 13.79 1.85
N ILE A 292 -1.03 13.78 1.06
CA ILE A 292 0.34 13.83 1.56
C ILE A 292 0.57 15.12 2.35
N ASP A 293 0.21 16.29 1.81
CA ASP A 293 0.37 17.58 2.50
C ASP A 293 -0.40 17.61 3.82
N LYS A 294 -1.65 17.12 3.86
CA LYS A 294 -2.45 17.04 5.08
C LYS A 294 -1.79 16.16 6.14
N LYS A 295 -1.22 15.02 5.73
CA LYS A 295 -0.50 14.12 6.63
C LYS A 295 0.80 14.76 7.14
N ILE A 296 1.57 15.42 6.28
CA ILE A 296 2.75 16.18 6.69
C ILE A 296 2.38 17.26 7.71
N GLN A 297 1.36 18.07 7.40
CA GLN A 297 0.88 19.15 8.28
C GLN A 297 0.45 18.63 9.65
N GLY A 298 -0.25 17.49 9.71
CA GLY A 298 -0.68 16.89 10.97
C GLY A 298 0.49 16.48 11.88
N LYS A 299 1.56 15.94 11.28
CA LYS A 299 2.77 15.51 12.00
C LYS A 299 3.71 16.66 12.36
N LEU A 300 3.72 17.74 11.58
CA LEU A 300 4.54 18.92 11.87
C LEU A 300 4.23 19.56 13.23
N LEU A 301 2.99 19.46 13.74
CA LEU A 301 2.63 19.98 15.05
C LEU A 301 3.33 19.21 16.18
N GLN A 302 3.36 17.87 16.07
CA GLN A 302 4.08 17.00 17.01
C GLN A 302 5.59 17.28 16.93
N LEU A 303 6.13 17.28 15.72
CA LEU A 303 7.55 17.51 15.45
C LEU A 303 8.06 18.89 15.92
N SER A 304 7.18 19.90 15.99
CA SER A 304 7.58 21.26 16.39
C SER A 304 8.12 21.37 17.83
N LYS A 305 7.84 20.35 18.65
CA LYS A 305 8.29 20.23 20.05
C LYS A 305 9.72 19.69 20.18
N HIS A 306 10.29 19.14 19.10
CA HIS A 306 11.60 18.50 19.13
C HIS A 306 12.78 19.49 19.05
N PRO A 307 13.97 19.09 19.53
CA PRO A 307 15.22 19.83 19.30
C PRO A 307 15.42 20.09 17.80
N LYS A 308 15.61 21.36 17.44
CA LYS A 308 15.68 21.83 16.03
C LYS A 308 17.09 21.80 15.46
N ASP A 309 18.07 21.46 16.29
CA ASP A 309 19.48 21.25 15.97
C ASP A 309 19.76 19.81 15.51
N GLN A 310 18.80 18.89 15.70
CA GLN A 310 18.88 17.53 15.21
C GLN A 310 18.18 17.37 13.86
N PRO A 311 18.67 16.49 12.97
CA PRO A 311 17.98 16.19 11.74
C PRO A 311 16.63 15.51 11.99
N ILE A 312 15.55 16.09 11.46
CA ILE A 312 14.18 15.55 11.60
C ILE A 312 13.68 15.07 10.24
N TYR A 313 13.26 13.81 10.16
CA TYR A 313 12.65 13.22 8.96
C TYR A 313 11.23 12.77 9.22
N LEU A 314 10.38 13.03 8.24
CA LEU A 314 9.04 12.48 8.19
C LEU A 314 8.99 11.37 7.15
N PHE A 315 8.59 10.19 7.56
CA PHE A 315 8.40 9.00 6.75
C PHE A 315 6.89 8.84 6.49
N VAL A 316 6.49 8.81 5.22
CA VAL A 316 5.09 8.74 4.79
C VAL A 316 4.91 7.50 3.91
N GLU A 317 4.27 6.47 4.42
CA GLU A 317 3.91 5.28 3.62
C GLU A 317 2.63 5.55 2.83
N LEU A 318 2.65 5.15 1.56
CA LEU A 318 1.51 5.12 0.67
C LEU A 318 1.16 3.68 0.32
N ASP A 319 -0.14 3.37 0.28
CA ASP A 319 -0.67 2.19 -0.41
C ASP A 319 -0.90 2.46 -1.92
N TYR A 320 -0.39 3.58 -2.42
CA TYR A 320 -0.43 3.94 -3.83
C TYR A 320 0.94 3.72 -4.48
N ASP A 321 0.94 3.41 -5.77
CA ASP A 321 2.19 3.25 -6.51
C ASP A 321 2.94 4.57 -6.60
N VAL A 322 4.06 4.66 -5.87
CA VAL A 322 4.91 5.86 -5.85
C VAL A 322 5.46 6.23 -7.22
N ASP A 323 5.50 5.29 -8.16
CA ASP A 323 5.96 5.55 -9.53
C ASP A 323 4.96 6.34 -10.37
N ASN A 324 3.67 6.26 -10.03
CA ASN A 324 2.60 7.00 -10.70
C ASN A 324 2.39 8.41 -10.11
N LEU A 325 3.12 8.77 -9.07
CA LEU A 325 3.00 10.11 -8.49
C LEU A 325 3.57 11.18 -9.41
N ASN A 326 2.94 12.36 -9.43
CA ASN A 326 3.56 13.56 -9.98
C ASN A 326 4.64 14.09 -9.02
N LYS A 327 5.82 13.45 -9.07
CA LYS A 327 6.97 13.69 -8.17
C LYS A 327 7.38 15.18 -8.14
N GLU A 328 7.36 15.85 -9.29
CA GLU A 328 7.69 17.29 -9.39
C GLU A 328 6.66 18.19 -8.68
N ARG A 329 5.36 17.91 -8.85
CA ARG A 329 4.29 18.66 -8.17
C ARG A 329 4.41 18.49 -6.66
N ILE A 330 4.57 17.25 -6.18
CA ILE A 330 4.74 16.96 -4.75
C ILE A 330 5.96 17.70 -4.21
N ALA A 331 7.13 17.58 -4.86
CA ALA A 331 8.34 18.26 -4.41
C ALA A 331 8.20 19.79 -4.35
N LYS A 332 7.58 20.41 -5.36
CA LYS A 332 7.29 21.85 -5.38
C LYS A 332 6.39 22.26 -4.22
N ARG A 333 5.35 21.47 -3.93
CA ARG A 333 4.43 21.73 -2.81
C ARG A 333 5.12 21.55 -1.48
N THR A 334 5.85 20.46 -1.27
CA THR A 334 6.61 20.22 -0.04
C THR A 334 7.61 21.34 0.23
N LEU A 335 8.32 21.82 -0.79
CA LEU A 335 9.21 22.97 -0.66
C LEU A 335 8.45 24.23 -0.20
N ASN A 336 7.37 24.58 -0.91
CA ASN A 336 6.67 25.84 -0.69
C ASN A 336 5.87 25.87 0.61
N ASN A 337 5.23 24.75 0.95
CA ASN A 337 4.33 24.64 2.11
C ASN A 337 5.12 24.39 3.40
N PHE A 338 6.21 23.61 3.34
CA PHE A 338 6.90 23.12 4.54
C PHE A 338 8.35 23.61 4.61
N PHE A 339 9.24 23.24 3.69
CA PHE A 339 10.68 23.47 3.86
C PHE A 339 11.09 24.95 3.99
N LYS A 340 10.39 25.86 3.29
CA LYS A 340 10.64 27.31 3.42
C LYS A 340 10.39 27.84 4.84
N THR A 341 9.35 27.34 5.51
CA THR A 341 8.91 27.83 6.83
C THR A 341 9.45 26.98 7.98
N LYS A 342 9.76 25.71 7.71
CA LYS A 342 10.25 24.72 8.66
C LYS A 342 11.65 24.27 8.28
N LYS A 343 12.63 25.16 8.42
CA LYS A 343 14.04 24.87 8.10
C LYS A 343 14.60 23.69 8.91
N TRP A 344 14.06 23.45 10.11
CA TRP A 344 14.42 22.32 10.97
C TRP A 344 13.96 20.95 10.44
N LEU A 345 12.99 20.89 9.52
CA LEU A 345 12.59 19.63 8.91
C LEU A 345 13.62 19.26 7.84
N SER A 346 14.39 18.20 8.05
CA SER A 346 15.49 17.79 7.18
C SER A 346 15.04 17.09 5.90
N GLY A 347 13.93 16.37 5.95
CA GLY A 347 13.35 15.78 4.74
C GLY A 347 12.02 15.09 4.96
N VAL A 348 11.37 14.76 3.85
CA VAL A 348 10.17 13.92 3.83
C VAL A 348 10.43 12.75 2.90
N TRP A 349 10.31 11.53 3.40
CA TRP A 349 10.42 10.31 2.61
C TRP A 349 9.05 9.72 2.36
N ILE A 350 8.63 9.71 1.10
CA ILE A 350 7.37 9.12 0.67
C ILE A 350 7.68 7.73 0.13
N THR A 351 7.20 6.70 0.81
CA THR A 351 7.49 5.29 0.50
C THR A 351 6.24 4.54 0.07
N GLN A 352 6.45 3.43 -0.61
CA GLN A 352 5.51 2.37 -0.85
C GLN A 352 6.15 1.08 -0.41
N ARG A 353 5.38 0.27 0.31
CA ARG A 353 5.76 -1.09 0.64
C ARG A 353 5.52 -2.01 -0.54
N ARG A 354 6.55 -2.73 -0.95
CA ARG A 354 6.53 -3.70 -2.05
C ARG A 354 6.96 -5.06 -1.53
N TYR A 355 6.32 -6.11 -2.02
CA TYR A 355 6.77 -7.47 -1.76
C TYR A 355 7.96 -7.82 -2.65
N THR A 356 8.91 -8.57 -2.08
CA THR A 356 10.06 -9.09 -2.83
C THR A 356 10.18 -10.60 -2.68
N THR A 357 10.85 -11.22 -3.65
CA THR A 357 11.23 -12.64 -3.60
C THR A 357 12.23 -12.97 -2.47
N ALA A 358 12.69 -11.98 -1.70
CA ALA A 358 13.51 -12.21 -0.52
C ALA A 358 12.66 -12.46 0.76
N GLY A 359 11.33 -12.55 0.65
CA GLY A 359 10.45 -12.88 1.79
C GLY A 359 10.47 -11.82 2.87
N ARG A 360 10.53 -10.58 2.41
CA ARG A 360 10.49 -9.38 3.22
C ARG A 360 9.86 -8.25 2.41
N TYR A 361 9.36 -7.26 3.12
CA TYR A 361 8.93 -6.03 2.51
C TYR A 361 10.15 -5.19 2.14
N GLN A 362 10.05 -4.58 0.97
CA GLN A 362 10.99 -3.60 0.49
C GLN A 362 10.27 -2.26 0.43
N TYR A 363 10.91 -1.22 0.90
CA TYR A 363 10.34 0.13 0.89
C TYR A 363 10.99 0.93 -0.24
N ALA A 364 10.20 1.19 -1.28
CA ALA A 364 10.59 1.98 -2.43
C ALA A 364 9.98 3.38 -2.33
N GLY A 365 10.68 4.45 -2.69
CA GLY A 365 10.09 5.77 -2.50
C GLY A 365 10.95 6.94 -2.94
N ILE A 366 10.43 8.15 -2.75
CA ILE A 366 11.12 9.41 -3.03
C ILE A 366 11.49 10.12 -1.73
N LEU A 367 12.77 10.47 -1.57
CA LEU A 367 13.17 11.41 -0.53
C LEU A 367 13.17 12.83 -1.09
N LEU A 368 12.40 13.67 -0.42
CA LEU A 368 12.41 15.11 -0.59
C LEU A 368 13.32 15.70 0.48
N SER A 369 14.55 16.05 0.11
CA SER A 369 15.49 16.70 1.03
C SER A 369 15.19 18.19 1.15
N ASN A 370 15.29 18.73 2.36
CA ASN A 370 15.20 20.17 2.57
C ASN A 370 16.50 20.84 2.09
N PRO A 371 16.45 21.72 1.07
CA PRO A 371 17.66 22.35 0.51
C PRO A 371 18.35 23.34 1.46
N TYR A 372 17.77 23.62 2.63
CA TYR A 372 18.35 24.49 3.65
C TYR A 372 19.19 23.74 4.70
N ASN A 373 19.27 22.41 4.63
CA ASN A 373 20.02 21.57 5.56
C ASN A 373 21.25 20.91 4.89
N ASP A 374 22.18 20.41 5.70
CA ASP A 374 23.36 19.69 5.19
C ASP A 374 22.97 18.33 4.59
N GLU A 375 23.16 18.21 3.27
CA GLU A 375 22.77 17.04 2.48
C GLU A 375 23.72 15.85 2.67
N GLN A 376 24.94 16.05 3.22
CA GLN A 376 25.97 15.01 3.20
C GLN A 376 25.65 13.82 4.12
N PHE A 377 25.14 14.10 5.33
CA PHE A 377 24.76 13.07 6.30
C PHE A 377 23.69 12.13 5.73
N ILE A 378 22.62 12.74 5.18
CA ILE A 378 21.50 12.04 4.56
C ILE A 378 22.00 11.14 3.45
N LYS A 379 22.74 11.70 2.50
CA LYS A 379 23.12 10.95 1.31
C LYS A 379 23.86 9.65 1.69
N LYS A 380 24.81 9.73 2.62
CA LYS A 380 25.57 8.55 3.07
C LYS A 380 24.66 7.50 3.72
N TYR A 381 23.73 7.93 4.57
CA TYR A 381 22.83 7.00 5.24
C TYR A 381 21.85 6.35 4.27
N PHE A 382 21.29 7.12 3.35
CA PHE A 382 20.38 6.63 2.33
C PHE A 382 21.07 5.72 1.31
N ASP A 383 22.35 5.95 1.01
CA ASP A 383 23.14 5.01 0.20
C ASP A 383 23.18 3.63 0.90
N HIS A 384 23.34 3.55 2.23
CA HIS A 384 23.27 2.29 2.97
C HIS A 384 21.87 1.65 2.99
N ILE A 385 20.81 2.44 3.15
CA ILE A 385 19.44 1.92 3.02
C ILE A 385 19.21 1.37 1.61
N ASN A 386 19.65 2.06 0.57
CA ASN A 386 19.51 1.61 -0.82
C ASN A 386 20.30 0.32 -1.08
N GLU A 387 21.50 0.19 -0.50
CA GLU A 387 22.27 -1.06 -0.52
C GLU A 387 21.52 -2.18 0.19
N PHE A 388 20.91 -1.89 1.34
CA PHE A 388 20.10 -2.84 2.10
C PHE A 388 18.87 -3.30 1.34
N GLU A 389 18.10 -2.36 0.80
CA GLU A 389 16.85 -2.63 0.08
C GLU A 389 17.12 -3.26 -1.30
N GLY A 390 18.30 -3.03 -1.88
CA GLY A 390 18.72 -3.57 -3.17
C GLY A 390 18.71 -2.52 -4.30
N LYS A 391 19.67 -2.61 -5.22
CA LYS A 391 20.04 -1.58 -6.23
C LYS A 391 18.94 -1.17 -7.22
N ASN A 392 17.79 -1.85 -7.26
CA ASN A 392 16.70 -1.57 -8.21
C ASN A 392 15.64 -0.61 -7.68
N ASN A 393 15.80 -0.07 -6.46
CA ASN A 393 14.83 0.84 -5.89
C ASN A 393 15.22 2.30 -6.06
N PHE A 394 14.42 2.94 -6.91
CA PHE A 394 14.34 4.35 -7.28
C PHE A 394 14.55 5.33 -6.12
N PHE A 395 15.79 5.64 -5.80
CA PHE A 395 16.11 6.88 -5.13
C PHE A 395 16.48 7.91 -6.19
N ILE A 396 15.48 8.68 -6.63
CA ILE A 396 15.77 9.97 -7.24
C ILE A 396 15.76 10.93 -6.07
N PRO A 397 16.91 11.32 -5.51
CA PRO A 397 16.90 12.48 -4.64
C PRO A 397 16.40 13.60 -5.54
N PHE A 398 15.16 14.01 -5.32
CA PHE A 398 14.60 15.16 -6.01
C PHE A 398 15.16 16.38 -5.30
N PHE A 399 16.47 16.57 -5.45
CA PHE A 399 17.04 17.88 -5.35
C PHE A 399 16.32 18.66 -6.43
N LEU A 400 15.51 19.64 -6.03
CA LEU A 400 15.11 20.70 -6.96
C LEU A 400 16.40 21.14 -7.62
N LYS A 401 16.57 20.70 -8.87
CA LYS A 401 17.80 20.72 -9.67
C LYS A 401 18.64 21.90 -9.22
N LYS A 402 19.88 21.69 -8.72
CA LYS A 402 20.76 22.80 -8.29
C LYS A 402 20.65 23.89 -9.33
N VAL A 403 19.87 24.92 -9.02
CA VAL A 403 19.51 25.90 -10.02
C VAL A 403 20.79 26.67 -10.21
N GLY A 404 21.38 26.56 -11.40
CA GLY A 404 22.56 27.32 -11.72
C GLY A 404 22.29 28.77 -11.35
N ARG A 405 23.26 29.44 -10.75
CA ARG A 405 23.09 30.84 -10.29
C ARG A 405 22.51 31.75 -11.39
N ASN A 406 22.71 31.38 -12.67
CA ASN A 406 22.22 32.05 -13.86
C ASN A 406 21.02 31.38 -14.56
N ASP A 407 20.54 30.22 -14.11
CA ASP A 407 19.40 29.53 -14.72
C ASP A 407 18.09 30.30 -14.45
N PRO A 408 17.06 30.13 -15.30
CA PRO A 408 15.73 30.66 -15.04
C PRO A 408 15.22 30.26 -13.66
N CYS A 409 14.65 31.22 -12.93
CA CYS A 409 14.21 31.02 -11.55
C CYS A 409 13.02 30.04 -11.50
N PRO A 410 13.03 29.03 -10.61
CA PRO A 410 11.96 28.04 -10.50
C PRO A 410 10.58 28.61 -10.18
N CYS A 411 10.50 29.85 -9.65
CA CYS A 411 9.23 30.54 -9.41
C CYS A 411 8.56 31.06 -10.69
N LYS A 412 9.15 30.82 -11.86
CA LYS A 412 8.65 31.25 -13.19
C LYS A 412 8.53 32.77 -13.36
N SER A 413 9.25 33.57 -12.58
CA SER A 413 9.29 35.04 -12.72
C SER A 413 9.98 35.53 -14.00
N GLY A 414 10.56 34.63 -14.80
CA GLY A 414 11.40 34.96 -15.95
C GLY A 414 12.81 35.45 -15.60
N GLY A 415 13.10 35.74 -14.33
CA GLY A 415 14.43 36.18 -13.87
C GLY A 415 15.42 35.04 -13.66
N LYS A 416 16.72 35.35 -13.64
CA LYS A 416 17.78 34.39 -13.21
C LYS A 416 17.67 34.11 -11.71
N PHE A 417 17.97 32.89 -11.26
CA PHE A 417 17.84 32.49 -9.85
C PHE A 417 18.50 33.47 -8.87
N LYS A 418 19.75 33.89 -9.11
CA LYS A 418 20.49 34.86 -8.26
C LYS A 418 19.86 36.24 -8.13
N LYS A 419 18.97 36.59 -9.05
CA LYS A 419 18.28 37.90 -9.07
C LYS A 419 16.87 37.81 -8.50
N CYS A 420 16.41 36.63 -8.10
CA CYS A 420 15.07 36.36 -7.60
C CYS A 420 15.15 35.54 -6.30
N CYS A 421 14.74 34.27 -6.30
CA CYS A 421 14.70 33.44 -5.08
C CYS A 421 16.07 33.08 -4.49
N GLY A 422 17.17 33.30 -5.21
CA GLY A 422 18.54 33.07 -4.74
C GLY A 422 19.27 34.33 -4.27
N ARG A 423 18.53 35.37 -3.88
CA ARG A 423 19.08 36.57 -3.22
C ARG A 423 19.26 36.35 -1.72
#